data_AF-A0A656GJP7-F1
#
_entry.id   AF-A0A656GJP7-F1
#
_cell.length_a   1.000
_cell.length_b   1.000
_cell.length_c   1.000
_cell.angle_alpha   90.00
_cell.angle_beta   90.00
_cell.angle_gamma   90.00
#
_symmetry.space_group_name_H-M   'P 1'
#
loop_
_entity.id
_entity.type
_entity.pdbx_description
1 polymer ?
#
loop_
_entity_poly.entity_id
_entity_poly.type
_entity_poly.pdbx_seq_one_letter_code
_entity_poly.pdbx_strand_id
1 'polypeptide(L)'
;MSFNTAISGIHAANKRLEVAGNNIANSGTIGFKSSRAQFSALYSASQLGSGRNAVGDGVCLASMQQNFNQGESMTTSGNPLDMRIQGNGFFVVSDGGSLAYTRAGAFLKDAANFVVDSEGGRLQGYAANEQGEIKRGLRTDLQIDTSNVSARATTRVAENINLDA
;
A
#
# COMPACT_ATOMS: atom_id res chain seq x y z
N MET A 1 11.15 43.11 6.50
CA MET A 1 11.67 41.75 6.23
C MET A 1 11.55 40.80 7.43
N SER A 2 11.79 41.22 8.68
CA SER A 2 11.67 40.32 9.86
C SER A 2 10.27 39.74 10.11
N PHE A 3 9.20 40.51 9.84
CA PHE A 3 7.82 40.03 10.04
C PHE A 3 7.42 38.93 9.04
N ASN A 4 7.85 39.02 7.77
CA ASN A 4 7.63 37.98 6.77
C ASN A 4 8.38 36.69 7.13
N THR A 5 9.63 36.83 7.60
CA THR A 5 10.40 35.69 8.11
C THR A 5 9.69 35.03 9.30
N ALA A 6 9.19 35.82 10.26
CA ALA A 6 8.44 35.31 11.41
C ALA A 6 7.13 34.61 11.00
N ILE A 7 6.34 35.22 10.11
CA ILE A 7 5.11 34.61 9.55
C ILE A 7 5.42 33.29 8.86
N SER A 8 6.47 33.24 8.04
CA SER A 8 6.89 32.02 7.34
C SER A 8 7.26 30.89 8.31
N GLY A 9 7.91 31.23 9.44
CA GLY A 9 8.23 30.28 10.51
C GLY A 9 6.98 29.74 11.22
N ILE A 10 5.99 30.60 11.50
CA ILE A 10 4.72 30.18 12.11
C ILE A 10 3.95 29.25 11.16
N HIS A 11 3.88 29.56 9.86
CA HIS A 11 3.24 28.67 8.89
C HIS A 11 3.94 27.32 8.78
N ALA A 12 5.28 27.31 8.78
CA ALA A 12 6.04 26.07 8.79
C ALA A 12 5.76 25.23 10.05
N ALA A 13 5.70 25.87 11.23
CA ALA A 13 5.34 25.20 12.48
C ALA A 13 3.92 24.61 12.44
N ASN A 14 2.94 25.36 11.94
CA ASN A 14 1.56 24.88 11.76
C ASN A 14 1.50 23.67 10.83
N LYS A 15 2.21 23.70 9.69
CA LYS A 15 2.27 22.56 8.77
C LYS A 15 2.93 21.32 9.40
N ARG A 16 3.95 21.52 10.23
CA ARG A 16 4.55 20.41 11.00
C ARG A 16 3.55 19.81 11.99
N LEU A 17 2.75 20.64 12.66
CA LEU A 17 1.71 20.18 13.59
C LEU A 17 0.58 19.43 12.87
N GLU A 18 0.13 19.91 11.71
CA GLU A 18 -0.87 19.21 10.88
C GLU A 18 -0.40 17.80 10.51
N VAL A 19 0.84 17.66 10.02
CA VAL A 19 1.41 16.35 9.65
C VAL A 19 1.56 15.44 10.86
N ALA A 20 2.06 15.97 11.99
CA ALA A 20 2.17 15.20 13.23
C ALA A 20 0.79 14.74 13.74
N GLY A 21 -0.21 15.62 13.72
CA GLY A 21 -1.59 15.32 14.11
C GLY A 21 -2.20 14.23 13.22
N ASN A 22 -2.02 14.32 11.89
CA ASN A 22 -2.49 13.30 10.97
C ASN A 22 -1.84 11.93 11.21
N ASN A 23 -0.52 11.90 11.48
CA ASN A 23 0.18 10.66 11.81
C ASN A 23 -0.33 10.03 13.11
N ILE A 24 -0.59 10.84 14.14
CA ILE A 24 -1.12 10.36 15.43
C ILE A 24 -2.54 9.82 15.24
N ALA A 25 -3.40 10.56 14.54
CA ALA A 25 -4.78 10.18 14.27
C ALA A 25 -4.87 8.84 13.52
N ASN A 26 -3.95 8.57 12.60
CA ASN A 26 -3.93 7.34 11.78
C ASN A 26 -2.96 6.26 12.29
N SER A 27 -2.46 6.39 13.52
CA SER A 27 -1.51 5.44 14.10
C SER A 27 -2.05 4.01 14.22
N GLY A 28 -3.37 3.85 14.35
CA GLY A 28 -4.04 2.55 14.39
C GLY A 28 -4.54 2.03 13.03
N THR A 29 -4.40 2.81 11.95
CA THR A 29 -4.94 2.46 10.64
C THR A 29 -4.03 1.45 9.92
N ILE A 30 -4.59 0.30 9.53
CA ILE A 30 -3.85 -0.78 8.86
C ILE A 30 -3.29 -0.26 7.53
N GLY A 31 -2.00 -0.50 7.28
CA GLY A 31 -1.34 -0.12 6.03
C GLY A 31 -0.98 1.37 5.91
N PHE A 32 -1.26 2.20 6.93
CA PHE A 32 -0.90 3.61 6.95
C PHE A 32 0.62 3.82 6.88
N LYS A 33 1.05 4.84 6.14
CA LYS A 33 2.46 5.25 6.01
C LYS A 33 2.61 6.67 6.55
N SER A 34 3.40 6.82 7.61
CA SER A 34 3.62 8.10 8.25
C SER A 34 4.29 9.10 7.31
N SER A 35 3.92 10.37 7.41
CA SER A 35 4.47 11.44 6.58
C SER A 35 5.35 12.39 7.39
N ARG A 36 6.33 13.02 6.75
CA ARG A 36 7.18 14.06 7.35
C ARG A 36 7.23 15.27 6.43
N ALA A 37 6.96 16.45 7.00
CA ALA A 37 7.18 17.73 6.33
C ALA A 37 8.69 18.05 6.28
N GLN A 38 9.18 18.41 5.10
CA GLN A 38 10.53 18.91 4.88
C GLN A 38 10.48 20.39 4.53
N PHE A 39 11.36 21.17 5.14
CA PHE A 39 11.40 22.61 4.96
C PHE A 39 12.69 23.03 4.28
N SER A 40 12.62 24.07 3.46
CA SER A 40 13.79 24.70 2.83
C SER A 40 13.85 26.17 3.21
N ALA A 41 15.07 26.69 3.30
CA ALA A 41 15.29 28.12 3.48
C ALA A 41 15.04 28.85 2.16
N LEU A 42 14.37 30.00 2.24
CA LEU A 42 14.24 30.94 1.14
C LEU A 42 15.46 31.86 1.15
N TYR A 43 16.15 31.97 0.02
CA TYR A 43 17.29 32.85 -0.14
C TYR A 43 16.97 33.95 -1.14
N SER A 44 17.06 35.20 -0.69
CA SER A 44 16.96 36.37 -1.56
C SER A 44 18.37 36.77 -1.96
N ALA A 45 18.84 36.29 -3.11
CA ALA A 45 20.06 36.82 -3.73
C ALA A 45 19.71 38.20 -4.31
N SER A 46 20.19 39.27 -3.68
CA SER A 46 20.21 40.58 -4.32
C SER A 46 21.02 40.45 -5.62
N GLN A 47 20.35 40.49 -6.77
CA GLN A 47 20.97 40.33 -8.09
C GLN A 47 21.89 41.50 -8.50
N LEU A 48 22.04 42.54 -7.67
CA LEU A 48 22.94 43.66 -7.98
C LEU A 48 23.88 43.96 -6.81
N GLY A 49 25.15 43.55 -6.98
CA GLY A 49 26.31 44.24 -6.41
C GLY A 49 26.60 44.00 -4.92
N SER A 50 27.67 43.24 -4.67
CA SER A 50 28.46 43.24 -3.42
C SER A 50 27.67 43.06 -2.11
N GLY A 51 27.38 41.81 -1.73
CA GLY A 51 26.83 41.51 -0.40
C GLY A 51 27.25 40.14 0.10
N ARG A 52 28.40 40.04 0.79
CA ARG A 52 28.81 38.86 1.59
C ARG A 52 27.84 38.54 2.77
N ASN A 53 26.76 39.32 2.92
CA ASN A 53 25.82 39.30 4.05
C ASN A 53 24.34 39.29 3.59
N ALA A 54 23.95 38.40 2.67
CA ALA A 54 22.53 38.28 2.32
C ALA A 54 21.76 37.70 3.51
N VAL A 55 20.76 38.43 3.97
CA VAL A 55 19.85 38.00 5.03
C VAL A 55 18.82 37.04 4.43
N GLY A 56 18.65 35.85 5.02
CA GLY A 56 17.69 34.85 4.55
C GLY A 56 16.24 35.36 4.62
N ASP A 57 15.40 34.89 3.69
CA ASP A 57 14.02 35.39 3.47
C ASP A 57 12.95 34.49 4.11
N GLY A 58 13.35 33.70 5.10
CA GLY A 58 12.46 32.78 5.83
C GLY A 58 12.48 31.34 5.33
N VAL A 59 11.39 30.62 5.59
CA VAL A 59 11.30 29.17 5.34
C VAL A 59 10.00 28.83 4.60
N CYS A 60 10.05 27.82 3.74
CA CYS A 60 8.84 27.26 3.12
C CYS A 60 8.83 25.73 3.24
N LEU A 61 7.63 25.15 3.08
CA LEU A 61 7.48 23.70 2.95
C LEU A 61 8.01 23.30 1.56
N ALA A 62 9.07 22.50 1.54
CA ALA A 62 9.69 22.01 0.32
C ALA A 62 8.94 20.78 -0.22
N SER A 63 8.64 19.83 0.66
CA SER A 63 7.95 18.60 0.30
C SER A 63 7.32 17.93 1.53
N MET A 64 6.39 17.01 1.27
CA MET A 64 5.91 16.05 2.25
C MET A 64 6.35 14.66 1.80
N GLN A 65 7.18 14.00 2.60
CA GLN A 65 7.71 12.68 2.28
C GLN A 65 7.00 11.61 3.11
N GLN A 66 6.47 10.58 2.45
CA GLN A 66 5.96 9.38 3.11
C GLN A 66 7.12 8.45 3.49
N ASN A 67 7.01 7.85 4.67
CA ASN A 67 7.92 6.84 5.17
C ASN A 67 7.39 5.44 4.83
N PHE A 68 8.04 4.75 3.90
CA PHE A 68 7.66 3.41 3.45
C PHE A 68 8.26 2.27 4.27
N ASN A 69 8.97 2.56 5.37
CA ASN A 69 9.54 1.54 6.23
C ASN A 69 8.48 0.52 6.69
N GLN A 70 8.92 -0.72 6.88
CA GLN A 70 8.08 -1.80 7.35
C GLN A 70 7.64 -1.52 8.80
N GLY A 71 6.34 -1.55 9.05
CA GLY A 71 5.80 -1.47 10.41
C GLY A 71 5.89 -2.81 11.14
N GLU A 72 5.62 -2.79 12.44
CA GLU A 72 5.62 -3.99 13.28
C GLU A 72 4.55 -5.02 12.87
N SER A 73 4.61 -6.21 13.49
CA SER A 73 3.75 -7.33 13.13
C SER A 73 2.27 -7.02 13.29
N MET A 74 1.46 -7.46 12.32
CA MET A 74 0.00 -7.42 12.42
C MET A 74 -0.45 -8.41 13.50
N THR A 75 -1.44 -8.01 14.29
CA THR A 75 -2.25 -8.92 15.11
C THR A 75 -3.10 -9.79 14.18
N THR A 76 -3.00 -11.11 14.27
CA THR A 76 -3.87 -12.03 13.51
C THR A 76 -5.32 -11.84 13.95
N SER A 77 -6.19 -11.43 13.03
CA SER A 77 -7.64 -11.26 13.25
C SER A 77 -8.40 -12.60 13.27
N GLY A 78 -7.78 -13.67 12.77
CA GLY A 78 -8.42 -14.97 12.55
C GLY A 78 -9.14 -15.11 11.20
N ASN A 79 -9.22 -14.05 10.40
CA ASN A 79 -9.76 -14.12 9.03
C ASN A 79 -8.72 -14.75 8.07
N PRO A 80 -9.07 -15.84 7.35
CA PRO A 80 -8.13 -16.47 6.41
C PRO A 80 -7.74 -15.60 5.21
N LEU A 81 -8.51 -14.56 4.90
CA LEU A 81 -8.22 -13.63 3.81
C LEU A 81 -7.34 -12.44 4.22
N ASP A 82 -7.01 -12.32 5.51
CA ASP A 82 -6.14 -11.25 5.98
C ASP A 82 -4.68 -11.56 5.64
N MET A 83 -4.09 -10.69 4.81
CA MET A 83 -2.76 -10.88 4.25
C MET A 83 -1.86 -9.68 4.56
N ARG A 84 -0.55 -9.94 4.66
CA ARG A 84 0.46 -8.88 4.80
C ARG A 84 1.59 -9.11 3.81
N ILE A 85 1.98 -8.05 3.11
CA ILE A 85 3.20 -8.05 2.30
C ILE A 85 4.40 -7.78 3.21
N GLN A 86 5.28 -8.76 3.32
CA GLN A 86 6.60 -8.59 3.94
C GLN A 86 7.61 -8.10 2.90
N GLY A 87 8.22 -6.95 3.17
CA GLY A 87 9.13 -6.29 2.22
C GLY A 87 8.40 -5.31 1.31
N ASN A 88 8.95 -5.04 0.13
CA ASN A 88 8.42 -4.05 -0.81
C ASN A 88 7.29 -4.65 -1.68
N GLY A 89 6.27 -3.85 -1.97
CA GLY A 89 5.15 -4.26 -2.81
C GLY A 89 3.83 -3.63 -2.36
N PHE A 90 2.79 -3.77 -3.18
CA PHE A 90 1.42 -3.34 -2.90
C PHE A 90 0.45 -4.40 -3.42
N PHE A 91 -0.70 -4.51 -2.76
CA PHE A 91 -1.85 -5.19 -3.33
C PHE A 91 -2.44 -4.30 -4.41
N VAL A 92 -2.94 -4.91 -5.48
CA VAL A 92 -3.64 -4.19 -6.54
C VAL A 92 -5.12 -4.50 -6.41
N VAL A 93 -5.95 -3.46 -6.37
CA VAL A 93 -7.39 -3.57 -6.30
C VAL A 93 -8.01 -2.86 -7.49
N SER A 94 -9.17 -3.33 -7.95
CA SER A 94 -9.99 -2.67 -8.95
C SER A 94 -11.14 -1.98 -8.24
N ASP A 95 -11.11 -0.65 -8.23
CA ASP A 95 -12.16 0.22 -7.70
C ASP A 95 -13.00 0.75 -8.87
N GLY A 96 -14.20 0.21 -9.04
CA GLY A 96 -15.10 0.61 -10.13
C GLY A 96 -14.51 0.48 -11.55
N GLY A 97 -13.52 -0.41 -11.74
CA GLY A 97 -12.79 -0.58 -13.00
C GLY A 97 -11.47 0.19 -13.11
N SER A 98 -11.15 1.04 -12.14
CA SER A 98 -9.85 1.71 -12.03
C SER A 98 -8.90 0.93 -11.13
N LEU A 99 -7.62 0.83 -11.50
CA LEU A 99 -6.63 0.16 -10.68
C LEU A 99 -6.14 1.08 -9.56
N ALA A 100 -6.23 0.61 -8.32
CA ALA A 100 -5.66 1.24 -7.13
C ALA A 100 -4.68 0.31 -6.41
N TYR A 101 -3.86 0.89 -5.53
CA TYR A 101 -2.80 0.18 -4.81
C TYR A 101 -2.94 0.39 -3.33
N THR A 102 -2.93 -0.70 -2.56
CA THR A 102 -3.07 -0.64 -1.10
C THR A 102 -2.05 -1.51 -0.39
N ARG A 103 -1.71 -1.10 0.84
CA ARG A 103 -0.96 -1.91 1.81
C ARG A 103 -1.86 -2.53 2.87
N ALA A 104 -3.11 -2.08 2.96
CA ALA A 104 -4.10 -2.72 3.81
C ALA A 104 -4.44 -4.07 3.18
N GLY A 105 -4.25 -5.14 3.94
CA GLY A 105 -4.58 -6.49 3.50
C GLY A 105 -5.70 -7.12 4.31
N ALA A 106 -6.62 -6.28 4.80
CA ALA A 106 -7.88 -6.72 5.39
C ALA A 106 -8.88 -6.95 4.26
N PHE A 107 -8.99 -8.19 3.80
CA PHE A 107 -9.87 -8.55 2.69
C PHE A 107 -11.01 -9.42 3.17
N LEU A 108 -12.16 -9.28 2.51
CA LEU A 108 -13.37 -10.03 2.78
C LEU A 108 -13.85 -10.69 1.50
N LYS A 109 -14.79 -11.62 1.64
CA LYS A 109 -15.48 -12.23 0.51
C LYS A 109 -16.84 -11.56 0.34
N ASP A 110 -17.16 -11.10 -0.88
CA ASP A 110 -18.49 -10.57 -1.19
C ASP A 110 -19.51 -11.68 -1.47
N ALA A 111 -20.77 -11.30 -1.71
CA ALA A 111 -21.86 -12.24 -2.00
C ALA A 111 -21.68 -12.99 -3.34
N ALA A 112 -20.90 -12.44 -4.26
CA ALA A 112 -20.54 -13.06 -5.54
C ALA A 112 -19.22 -13.85 -5.46
N ASN A 113 -18.69 -14.05 -4.25
CA ASN A 113 -17.43 -14.72 -3.94
C ASN A 113 -16.16 -14.00 -4.46
N PHE A 114 -16.22 -12.72 -4.81
CA PHE A 114 -15.01 -11.94 -5.06
C PHE A 114 -14.30 -11.58 -3.75
N VAL A 115 -12.97 -11.51 -3.81
CA VAL A 115 -12.15 -10.98 -2.72
C VAL A 115 -12.14 -9.46 -2.82
N VAL A 116 -12.67 -8.78 -1.81
CA VAL A 116 -12.85 -7.32 -1.78
C VAL A 116 -12.17 -6.70 -0.56
N ASP A 117 -11.70 -5.47 -0.68
CA ASP A 117 -11.26 -4.66 0.46
C ASP A 117 -12.47 -4.04 1.19
N SER A 118 -12.19 -3.29 2.26
CA SER A 118 -13.21 -2.59 3.06
C SER A 118 -13.95 -1.48 2.30
N GLU A 119 -13.39 -0.99 1.19
CA GLU A 119 -13.96 0.07 0.35
C GLU A 119 -14.78 -0.51 -0.82
N GLY A 120 -14.77 -1.85 -0.99
CA GLY A 120 -15.46 -2.56 -2.07
C GLY A 120 -14.60 -2.80 -3.31
N GLY A 121 -13.32 -2.40 -3.28
CA GLY A 121 -12.35 -2.64 -4.33
C GLY A 121 -12.02 -4.13 -4.45
N ARG A 122 -12.05 -4.68 -5.66
CA ARG A 122 -11.80 -6.11 -5.90
C ARG A 122 -10.32 -6.41 -6.03
N LEU A 123 -9.81 -7.33 -5.21
CA LEU A 123 -8.42 -7.77 -5.25
C LEU A 123 -8.09 -8.39 -6.60
N GLN A 124 -7.01 -7.90 -7.19
CA GLN A 124 -6.54 -8.29 -8.51
C GLN A 124 -5.46 -9.37 -8.40
N GLY A 125 -5.55 -10.42 -9.23
CA GLY A 125 -4.57 -11.49 -9.27
C GLY A 125 -4.63 -12.30 -10.56
N TYR A 126 -3.93 -13.44 -10.57
CA TYR A 126 -3.94 -14.35 -11.70
C TYR A 126 -4.92 -15.49 -11.41
N ALA A 127 -5.98 -15.60 -12.22
CA ALA A 127 -6.91 -16.71 -12.11
C ALA A 127 -6.26 -18.05 -12.49
N ALA A 128 -6.72 -19.12 -11.84
CA ALA A 128 -6.43 -20.49 -12.24
C ALA A 128 -7.38 -20.91 -13.37
N ASN A 129 -6.90 -21.70 -14.33
CA ASN A 129 -7.75 -22.36 -15.31
C ASN A 129 -8.47 -23.59 -14.70
N GLU A 130 -9.35 -24.23 -15.47
CA GLU A 130 -10.06 -25.46 -15.08
C GLU A 130 -9.11 -26.62 -14.70
N GLN A 131 -7.86 -26.57 -15.16
CA GLN A 131 -6.81 -27.53 -14.84
C GLN A 131 -6.08 -27.22 -13.52
N GLY A 132 -6.36 -26.07 -12.88
CA GLY A 132 -5.72 -25.61 -11.65
C GLY A 132 -4.38 -24.88 -11.87
N GLU A 133 -4.03 -24.57 -13.11
CA GLU A 133 -2.81 -23.86 -13.47
C GLU A 133 -3.05 -22.34 -13.45
N ILE A 134 -2.15 -21.62 -12.78
CA ILE A 134 -2.20 -20.15 -12.68
C ILE A 134 -1.68 -19.53 -13.97
N LYS A 135 -2.56 -18.87 -14.74
CA LYS A 135 -2.16 -18.16 -15.97
C LYS A 135 -1.56 -16.80 -15.63
N ARG A 136 -0.22 -16.74 -15.59
CA ARG A 136 0.53 -15.49 -15.44
C ARG A 136 0.49 -14.73 -16.77
N GLY A 137 -0.33 -13.68 -16.87
CA GLY A 137 -0.35 -12.83 -18.07
C GLY A 137 -1.44 -11.77 -18.06
N LEU A 138 -2.68 -12.14 -17.71
CA LEU A 138 -3.77 -11.20 -17.52
C LEU A 138 -4.20 -11.22 -16.06
N ARG A 139 -4.23 -10.04 -15.46
CA ARG A 139 -4.71 -9.88 -14.10
C ARG A 139 -6.23 -9.67 -14.13
N THR A 140 -6.94 -10.39 -13.29
CA THR A 140 -8.41 -10.37 -13.19
C THR A 140 -8.82 -10.20 -11.74
N ASP A 141 -10.10 -9.88 -11.53
CA ASP A 141 -10.73 -9.94 -10.20
C ASP A 141 -10.59 -11.37 -9.64
N LEU A 142 -10.09 -11.49 -8.41
CA LEU A 142 -10.00 -12.77 -7.75
C LEU A 142 -11.38 -13.18 -7.22
N GLN A 143 -11.86 -14.30 -7.72
CA GLN A 143 -13.11 -14.93 -7.30
C GLN A 143 -12.81 -16.31 -6.71
N ILE A 144 -13.36 -16.58 -5.54
CA ILE A 144 -13.27 -17.88 -4.88
C ILE A 144 -14.39 -18.75 -5.44
N ASP A 145 -14.04 -19.69 -6.30
CA ASP A 145 -15.02 -20.67 -6.76
C ASP A 145 -15.34 -21.67 -5.63
N THR A 146 -16.62 -21.74 -5.27
CA THR A 146 -17.15 -22.70 -4.29
C THR A 146 -17.96 -23.81 -4.95
N SER A 147 -17.87 -23.94 -6.28
CA SER A 147 -18.52 -25.01 -7.03
C SER A 147 -17.93 -26.37 -6.68
N ASN A 148 -18.74 -27.41 -6.85
CA ASN A 148 -18.28 -28.78 -6.61
C ASN A 148 -17.31 -29.21 -7.71
N VAL A 149 -16.14 -29.70 -7.31
CA VAL A 149 -15.18 -30.29 -8.25
C VAL A 149 -15.74 -31.62 -8.77
N SER A 150 -15.80 -31.78 -10.10
CA SER A 150 -16.23 -33.03 -10.74
C SER A 150 -15.26 -34.17 -10.40
N ALA A 151 -15.77 -35.37 -10.16
CA ALA A 151 -14.94 -36.55 -9.93
C ALA A 151 -14.00 -36.81 -11.12
N ARG A 152 -12.72 -37.09 -10.83
CA ARG A 152 -11.73 -37.48 -11.84
C ARG A 152 -11.55 -38.99 -11.81
N ALA A 153 -11.85 -39.65 -12.93
CA ALA A 153 -11.67 -41.10 -13.05
C ALA A 153 -10.18 -41.48 -12.97
N THR A 154 -9.88 -42.60 -12.32
CA THR A 154 -8.53 -43.16 -12.25
C THR A 154 -8.04 -43.53 -13.65
N THR A 155 -6.90 -42.98 -14.09
CA THR A 155 -6.33 -43.25 -15.42
C THR A 155 -5.17 -44.24 -15.39
N ARG A 156 -4.55 -44.44 -14.23
CA ARG A 156 -3.42 -45.36 -14.07
C ARG A 156 -3.49 -46.04 -12.70
N VAL A 157 -3.36 -47.35 -12.72
CA VAL A 157 -3.06 -48.18 -11.55
C VAL A 157 -1.72 -48.83 -11.82
N ALA A 158 -0.79 -48.74 -10.87
CA ALA A 158 0.52 -49.39 -10.95
C ALA A 158 0.64 -50.33 -9.74
N GLU A 159 0.77 -51.62 -10.01
CA GLU A 159 1.05 -52.64 -8.99
C GLU A 159 2.41 -53.26 -9.26
N ASN A 160 3.20 -53.39 -8.19
CA ASN A 160 4.42 -54.18 -8.19
C ASN A 160 4.16 -55.40 -7.30
N ILE A 161 4.25 -56.60 -7.89
CA ILE A 161 4.02 -57.86 -7.17
C ILE A 161 5.25 -58.76 -7.37
N ASN A 162 5.74 -59.35 -6.29
CA ASN A 162 6.74 -60.42 -6.34
C ASN A 162 6.02 -61.76 -6.51
N LEU A 163 6.39 -62.51 -7.55
CA LEU A 163 5.92 -63.86 -7.82
C LEU A 163 6.97 -64.88 -7.31
N ASP A 164 6.50 -66.02 -6.81
CA ASP A 164 7.38 -67.13 -6.42
C ASP A 164 8.08 -67.72 -7.65
N ALA A 165 9.33 -68.16 -7.49
CA ALA A 165 10.24 -68.50 -8.59
C ALA A 165 10.06 -69.93 -9.14
#